data_AF-A0A351GQ46-F1
#
_entry.id   AF-A0A351GQ46-F1
#
_cell.length_a   1.000
_cell.length_b   1.000
_cell.length_c   1.000
_cell.angle_alpha   90.00
_cell.angle_beta   90.00
_cell.angle_gamma   90.00
#
_symmetry.space_group_name_H-M   'P 1'
#
loop_
_entity.id
_entity.type
_entity.pdbx_description
1 polymer ?
#
loop_
_entity_poly.entity_id
_entity_poly.type
_entity_poly.pdbx_seq_one_letter_code
_entity_poly.pdbx_strand_id
1 'polypeptide(L)'
;MSDVNRYIDMDAHAINSAEYRDACKAQLDINGVLQLDGFLRPETLTQLIAEADDAHDGAYYTVAKHNVYLTKPNNGLPQDHIFNRQLSTSKGCICTDQVPEHSPLMTIYNSTEFQAFIAAVVGEDALYPYADPLSSV
;
A
#
# COMPACT_ATOMS: atom_id res chain seq x y z
N MET A 1 6.18 -3.68 23.94
CA MET A 1 6.64 -2.48 23.22
C MET A 1 6.86 -2.90 21.79
N SER A 2 6.26 -2.20 20.82
CA SER A 2 6.33 -2.59 19.42
C SER A 2 7.76 -2.48 18.90
N ASP A 3 8.28 -3.52 18.23
CA ASP A 3 9.59 -3.49 17.56
C ASP A 3 9.54 -2.73 16.22
N VAL A 4 8.42 -2.05 15.91
CA VAL A 4 8.21 -1.37 14.62
C VAL A 4 9.21 -0.24 14.35
N ASN A 5 9.78 0.36 15.41
CA ASN A 5 10.83 1.38 15.30
C ASN A 5 12.15 0.85 14.71
N ARG A 6 12.35 -0.48 14.66
CA ARG A 6 13.47 -1.14 13.97
C ARG A 6 13.29 -1.15 12.46
N TYR A 7 12.06 -0.90 11.98
CA TYR A 7 11.72 -0.99 10.57
C TYR A 7 11.35 0.38 9.97
N ILE A 8 10.73 1.25 10.79
CA ILE A 8 10.34 2.61 10.42
C ILE A 8 11.33 3.61 11.03
N ASP A 9 11.69 4.64 10.26
CA ASP A 9 12.47 5.78 10.76
C ASP A 9 11.57 6.69 11.61
N MET A 10 11.47 6.40 12.90
CA MET A 10 10.70 7.20 13.84
C MET A 10 11.36 8.53 14.24
N ASP A 11 12.64 8.71 13.93
CA ASP A 11 13.34 9.97 14.19
C ASP A 11 12.91 11.01 13.15
N ALA A 12 12.75 10.59 11.89
CA ALA A 12 12.18 11.41 10.81
C ALA A 12 10.64 11.42 10.82
N HIS A 13 10.01 10.31 11.21
CA HIS A 13 8.55 10.12 11.19
C HIS A 13 8.04 9.73 12.57
N ALA A 14 7.83 10.72 13.44
CA ALA A 14 7.37 10.52 14.81
C ALA A 14 5.88 10.09 14.87
N ILE A 15 5.54 8.90 14.34
CA ILE A 15 4.16 8.41 14.17
C ILE A 15 3.38 8.27 15.49
N ASN A 16 4.06 8.28 16.63
CA ASN A 16 3.47 8.25 17.97
C ASN A 16 3.18 9.66 18.53
N SER A 17 3.61 10.72 17.85
CA SER A 17 3.32 12.12 18.21
C SER A 17 1.98 12.57 17.64
N ALA A 18 1.16 13.20 18.48
CA ALA A 18 -0.09 13.85 18.05
C ALA A 18 0.18 14.97 17.04
N GLU A 19 1.21 15.80 17.29
CA GLU A 19 1.58 16.89 16.38
C GLU A 19 1.96 16.38 14.98
N TYR A 20 2.70 15.27 14.92
CA TYR A 20 3.07 14.66 13.64
C TYR A 20 1.85 14.10 12.90
N ARG A 21 0.94 13.43 13.62
CA ARG A 21 -0.33 12.92 13.07
C ARG A 21 -1.19 14.04 12.50
N ASP A 22 -1.35 15.13 13.25
CA ASP A 22 -2.15 16.29 12.83
C ASP A 22 -1.54 16.96 11.59
N ALA A 23 -0.21 17.09 11.53
CA ALA A 23 0.48 17.61 10.36
C ALA A 23 0.29 16.71 9.13
N CYS A 24 0.43 15.38 9.28
CA CYS A 24 0.19 14.42 8.22
C CYS A 24 -1.26 14.45 7.73
N LYS A 25 -2.23 14.51 8.65
CA LYS A 25 -3.65 14.64 8.32
C LYS A 25 -3.92 15.92 7.53
N ALA A 26 -3.40 17.06 7.98
CA ALA A 26 -3.57 18.32 7.28
C ALA A 26 -3.00 18.26 5.84
N GLN A 27 -1.85 17.62 5.65
CA GLN A 27 -1.29 17.41 4.31
C GLN A 27 -2.18 16.52 3.44
N LEU A 28 -2.70 15.42 3.99
CA LEU A 28 -3.62 14.53 3.28
C LEU A 28 -4.91 15.26 2.89
N ASP A 29 -5.51 16.02 3.81
CA ASP A 29 -6.76 16.76 3.60
C ASP A 29 -6.60 17.84 2.51
N ILE A 30 -5.42 18.48 2.42
CA ILE A 30 -5.13 19.52 1.42
C ILE A 30 -4.81 18.91 0.05
N ASN A 31 -3.97 17.87 0.01
CA ASN A 31 -3.39 17.38 -1.24
C ASN A 31 -4.12 16.14 -1.81
N GLY A 32 -4.96 15.49 -1.01
CA GLY A 32 -5.55 14.18 -1.32
C GLY A 32 -4.55 13.02 -1.29
N VAL A 33 -3.29 13.29 -0.98
CA VAL A 33 -2.20 12.31 -0.87
C VAL A 33 -1.18 12.76 0.19
N LEU A 34 -0.59 11.79 0.88
CA LEU A 34 0.50 11.99 1.82
C LEU A 34 1.72 11.19 1.36
N GLN A 35 2.86 11.87 1.21
CA GLN A 35 4.14 11.27 0.89
C GLN A 35 5.02 11.26 2.15
N LEU A 36 5.54 10.07 2.50
CA LEU A 36 6.42 9.87 3.66
C LEU A 36 7.81 9.44 3.16
N ASP A 37 8.62 10.41 2.76
CA ASP A 37 9.96 10.15 2.22
C ASP A 37 10.90 9.61 3.28
N GLY A 38 11.53 8.46 3.01
CA GLY A 38 12.43 7.82 3.97
C GLY A 38 11.72 7.11 5.12
N PHE A 39 10.43 6.80 4.97
CA PHE A 39 9.65 6.17 6.04
C PHE A 39 10.23 4.85 6.54
N LEU A 40 10.66 3.99 5.61
CA LEU A 40 11.34 2.75 5.95
C LEU A 40 12.82 3.00 6.16
N ARG A 41 13.39 2.35 7.18
CA ARG A 41 14.85 2.35 7.34
C ARG A 41 15.51 1.65 6.13
N PRO A 42 16.70 2.10 5.68
CA PRO A 42 17.34 1.57 4.48
C PRO A 42 17.54 0.05 4.47
N GLU A 43 17.87 -0.54 5.62
CA GLU A 43 18.04 -1.98 5.81
C GLU A 43 16.72 -2.73 5.65
N THR A 44 15.62 -2.15 6.13
CA THR A 44 14.28 -2.73 5.99
C THR A 44 13.83 -2.69 4.54
N LEU A 45 14.03 -1.56 3.85
CA LEU A 45 13.73 -1.45 2.43
C LEU A 45 14.52 -2.48 1.61
N THR A 46 15.82 -2.64 1.92
CA THR A 46 16.68 -3.62 1.25
C THR A 46 16.18 -5.05 1.45
N GLN A 47 15.78 -5.41 2.67
CA GLN A 47 15.23 -6.73 2.98
C GLN A 47 13.91 -6.97 2.23
N LEU A 48 12.99 -6.01 2.22
CA LEU A 48 11.69 -6.14 1.56
C LEU A 48 11.82 -6.29 0.03
N ILE A 49 12.79 -5.60 -0.58
CA ILE A 49 13.09 -5.77 -2.01
C ILE A 49 13.57 -7.20 -2.27
N ALA A 50 14.50 -7.73 -1.46
CA ALA A 50 14.98 -9.10 -1.62
C ALA A 50 13.85 -10.14 -1.43
N GLU A 51 12.98 -9.96 -0.42
CA GLU A 51 11.83 -10.84 -0.21
C GLU A 51 10.86 -10.82 -1.41
N ALA A 52 10.63 -9.65 -2.01
CA ALA A 52 9.79 -9.51 -3.18
C ALA A 52 10.42 -10.15 -4.44
N ASP A 53 11.72 -9.99 -4.64
CA ASP A 53 12.47 -10.60 -5.75
C ASP A 53 12.48 -12.13 -5.64
N ASP A 54 12.69 -12.67 -4.43
CA ASP A 54 12.67 -14.12 -4.19
C ASP A 54 11.27 -14.72 -4.42
N ALA A 55 10.20 -13.96 -4.12
CA ALA A 55 8.82 -14.38 -4.30
C ALA A 55 8.27 -14.10 -5.72
N HIS A 56 9.00 -13.36 -6.55
CA HIS A 56 8.56 -12.89 -7.87
C HIS A 56 8.04 -14.02 -8.78
N ASP A 57 8.73 -15.16 -8.80
CA ASP A 57 8.36 -16.31 -9.64
C ASP A 57 7.10 -17.03 -9.14
N GLY A 58 6.73 -16.84 -7.87
CA GLY A 58 5.50 -17.34 -7.27
C GLY A 58 4.28 -16.46 -7.48
N ALA A 59 4.45 -15.27 -8.07
CA ALA A 59 3.36 -14.32 -8.26
C ALA A 59 2.40 -14.74 -9.38
N TYR A 60 1.11 -14.47 -9.18
CA TYR A 60 0.11 -14.62 -10.23
C TYR A 60 0.11 -13.39 -11.14
N TYR A 61 0.56 -13.58 -12.38
CA TYR A 61 0.61 -12.52 -13.38
C TYR A 61 -0.66 -12.46 -14.24
N THR A 62 -1.22 -11.28 -14.38
CA THR A 62 -2.33 -11.03 -15.32
C THR A 62 -2.10 -9.77 -16.13
N VAL A 63 -2.57 -9.81 -17.38
CA VAL A 63 -2.60 -8.66 -18.28
C VAL A 63 -4.05 -8.38 -18.62
N ALA A 64 -4.48 -7.15 -18.37
CA ALA A 64 -5.82 -6.68 -18.67
C ALA A 64 -5.79 -5.63 -19.78
N LYS A 65 -6.78 -5.68 -20.67
CA LYS A 65 -7.10 -4.58 -21.58
C LYS A 65 -8.41 -3.94 -21.12
N HIS A 66 -8.38 -2.65 -20.86
CA HIS A 66 -9.54 -1.92 -20.35
C HIS A 66 -9.53 -0.46 -20.81
N ASN A 67 -10.69 0.19 -20.79
CA ASN A 67 -10.77 1.65 -20.83
C ASN A 67 -10.64 2.22 -19.40
N VAL A 68 -10.65 3.54 -19.28
CA VAL A 68 -10.58 4.23 -17.98
C VAL A 68 -11.79 3.96 -17.06
N TYR A 69 -12.86 3.36 -17.59
CA TYR A 69 -14.08 3.03 -16.85
C TYR A 69 -14.19 1.53 -16.49
N LEU A 70 -13.19 0.72 -16.85
CA LEU A 70 -13.18 -0.73 -16.67
C LEU A 70 -14.39 -1.45 -17.32
N THR A 71 -14.87 -0.94 -18.45
CA THR A 71 -16.01 -1.50 -19.20
C THR A 71 -15.62 -2.01 -20.59
N LYS A 72 -16.56 -2.72 -21.23
CA LYS A 72 -16.45 -3.07 -22.66
C LYS A 72 -16.56 -1.80 -23.53
N PRO A 73 -15.92 -1.78 -24.72
CA PRO A 73 -16.11 -0.72 -25.70
C PRO A 73 -17.60 -0.53 -26.05
N ASN A 74 -17.98 0.72 -26.31
CA ASN A 74 -19.30 1.11 -26.77
C ASN A 74 -19.29 1.31 -28.29
N ASN A 75 -19.96 0.42 -29.02
CA ASN A 75 -20.04 0.45 -30.48
C ASN A 75 -20.82 1.67 -31.03
N GLY A 76 -21.56 2.40 -30.19
CA GLY A 76 -22.23 3.65 -30.56
C GLY A 76 -21.32 4.88 -30.55
N LEU A 77 -20.05 4.74 -30.14
CA LEU A 77 -19.09 5.83 -30.07
C LEU A 77 -17.91 5.58 -31.03
N PRO A 78 -17.23 6.64 -31.52
CA PRO A 78 -16.00 6.52 -32.29
C PRO A 78 -14.91 5.72 -31.54
N GLN A 79 -13.98 5.12 -32.29
CA GLN A 79 -12.92 4.29 -31.70
C GLN A 79 -11.93 5.10 -30.86
N ASP A 80 -11.67 6.34 -31.23
CA ASP A 80 -10.77 7.29 -30.55
C ASP A 80 -11.43 8.01 -29.37
N HIS A 81 -12.74 7.86 -29.19
CA HIS A 81 -13.44 8.36 -28.01
C HIS A 81 -12.85 7.76 -26.73
N ILE A 82 -12.75 8.54 -25.64
CA ILE A 82 -12.13 8.11 -24.38
C ILE A 82 -12.73 6.81 -23.80
N PHE A 83 -14.02 6.61 -24.01
CA PHE A 83 -14.74 5.38 -23.63
C PHE A 83 -14.24 4.13 -24.37
N ASN A 84 -13.75 4.28 -25.61
CA ASN A 84 -13.31 3.18 -26.46
C ASN A 84 -11.79 3.04 -26.52
N ARG A 85 -11.04 4.05 -26.07
CA ARG A 85 -9.59 3.97 -25.95
C ARG A 85 -9.21 2.91 -24.91
N GLN A 86 -8.69 1.79 -25.39
CA GLN A 86 -8.19 0.70 -24.55
C GLN A 86 -6.73 0.94 -24.17
N LEU A 87 -6.40 0.64 -22.92
CA LEU A 87 -5.06 0.61 -22.35
C LEU A 87 -4.74 -0.85 -21.97
N SER A 88 -3.46 -1.19 -21.94
CA SER A 88 -2.99 -2.48 -21.42
C SER A 88 -2.26 -2.26 -20.12
N THR A 89 -2.64 -3.00 -19.08
CA THR A 89 -1.99 -3.00 -17.78
C THR A 89 -1.62 -4.43 -17.41
N SER A 90 -0.49 -4.59 -16.73
CA SER A 90 -0.08 -5.87 -16.15
C SER A 90 0.07 -5.73 -14.64
N LYS A 91 -0.24 -6.80 -13.90
CA LYS A 91 0.05 -6.91 -12.47
C LYS A 91 0.58 -8.30 -12.15
N GLY A 92 1.54 -8.37 -11.23
CA GLY A 92 1.91 -9.57 -10.49
C GLY A 92 1.39 -9.43 -9.06
N CYS A 93 0.82 -10.50 -8.50
CA CYS A 93 0.28 -10.50 -7.15
C CYS A 93 0.77 -11.75 -6.41
N ILE A 94 1.32 -11.53 -5.21
CA ILE A 94 1.67 -12.55 -4.23
C ILE A 94 0.59 -12.46 -3.15
N CYS A 95 -0.01 -13.58 -2.77
CA CYS A 95 -1.04 -13.60 -1.72
C CYS A 95 -0.38 -13.51 -0.33
N THR A 96 -1.11 -13.02 0.67
CA THR A 96 -0.56 -12.78 2.02
C THR A 96 0.03 -14.07 2.65
N ASP A 97 -0.51 -15.25 2.36
CA ASP A 97 -0.02 -16.55 2.84
C ASP A 97 1.35 -16.97 2.26
N GLN A 98 1.78 -16.31 1.19
CA GLN A 98 3.09 -16.51 0.57
C GLN A 98 4.15 -15.53 1.10
N VAL A 99 3.75 -14.53 1.90
CA VAL A 99 4.69 -13.60 2.55
C VAL A 99 5.38 -14.30 3.73
N PRO A 100 6.71 -14.19 3.90
CA PRO A 100 7.40 -14.81 5.02
C PRO A 100 6.82 -14.39 6.38
N GLU A 101 6.62 -15.35 7.29
CA GLU A 101 6.03 -15.10 8.62
C GLU A 101 6.79 -14.04 9.43
N HIS A 102 8.11 -13.97 9.27
CA HIS A 102 8.98 -13.01 9.94
C HIS A 102 9.37 -11.80 9.06
N SER A 103 8.59 -11.53 8.02
CA SER A 103 8.81 -10.37 7.15
C SER A 103 8.64 -9.06 7.94
N PRO A 104 9.49 -8.05 7.70
CA PRO A 104 9.28 -6.69 8.18
C PRO A 104 7.92 -6.13 7.78
N LEU A 105 7.40 -6.52 6.60
CA LEU A 105 6.10 -6.09 6.10
C LEU A 105 4.97 -6.55 7.05
N MET A 106 5.00 -7.82 7.44
CA MET A 106 4.04 -8.38 8.39
C MET A 106 4.16 -7.75 9.76
N THR A 107 5.38 -7.41 10.19
CA THR A 107 5.61 -6.74 11.48
C THR A 107 5.07 -5.31 11.48
N ILE A 108 5.30 -4.54 10.41
CA ILE A 108 4.77 -3.19 10.25
C ILE A 108 3.24 -3.22 10.15
N TYR A 109 2.68 -4.08 9.29
CA TYR A 109 1.24 -4.16 9.05
C TYR A 109 0.45 -4.47 10.32
N ASN A 110 0.96 -5.38 11.16
CA ASN A 110 0.34 -5.78 12.42
C ASN A 110 0.69 -4.87 13.62
N SER A 111 1.51 -3.83 13.41
CA SER A 111 1.88 -2.91 14.48
C SER A 111 0.69 -2.01 14.87
N THR A 112 0.26 -2.10 16.13
CA THR A 112 -0.81 -1.24 16.66
C THR A 112 -0.43 0.25 16.62
N GLU A 113 0.85 0.58 16.76
CA GLU A 113 1.34 1.96 16.67
C GLU A 113 1.21 2.51 15.24
N PHE A 114 1.53 1.69 14.24
CA PHE A 114 1.39 2.05 12.84
C PHE A 114 -0.08 2.14 12.42
N GLN A 115 -0.91 1.19 12.84
CA GLN A 115 -2.35 1.22 12.59
C GLN A 115 -3.01 2.46 13.22
N ALA A 116 -2.65 2.81 14.46
CA ALA A 116 -3.15 4.00 15.13
C ALA A 116 -2.71 5.30 14.42
N PHE A 117 -1.48 5.33 13.88
CA PHE A 117 -1.02 6.44 13.06
C PHE A 117 -1.85 6.59 11.79
N ILE A 118 -2.05 5.51 11.02
CA ILE A 118 -2.83 5.57 9.78
C ILE A 118 -4.29 5.96 10.10
N ALA A 119 -4.92 5.34 11.09
CA ALA A 119 -6.28 5.67 11.54
C ALA A 119 -6.43 7.17 11.84
N ALA A 120 -5.50 7.75 12.62
CA ALA A 120 -5.50 9.17 12.93
C ALA A 120 -5.34 10.05 11.69
N VAL A 121 -4.45 9.68 10.75
CA VAL A 121 -4.21 10.44 9.52
C VAL A 121 -5.43 10.43 8.60
N VAL A 122 -6.08 9.27 8.43
CA VAL A 122 -7.28 9.16 7.58
C VAL A 122 -8.56 9.66 8.27
N GLY A 123 -8.52 9.92 9.58
CA GLY A 123 -9.65 10.43 10.35
C GLY A 123 -10.65 9.35 10.78
N GLU A 124 -10.19 8.11 10.95
CA GLU A 124 -10.99 6.96 11.36
C GLU A 124 -10.67 6.54 12.80
N ASP A 125 -11.64 5.96 13.49
CA ASP A 125 -11.45 5.50 14.89
C ASP A 125 -10.51 4.29 14.99
N ALA A 126 -10.54 3.41 13.98
CA ALA A 126 -9.75 2.19 13.92
C ALA A 126 -9.60 1.67 12.48
N LEU A 127 -8.56 0.86 12.27
CA LEU A 127 -8.41 0.07 11.06
C LEU A 127 -8.72 -1.40 11.36
N TYR A 128 -9.34 -2.07 10.38
CA TYR A 128 -9.65 -3.49 10.46
C TYR A 128 -9.04 -4.20 9.25
N PRO A 129 -8.44 -5.39 9.45
CA PRO A 129 -7.96 -6.18 8.33
C PRO A 129 -9.13 -6.63 7.44
N TYR A 130 -8.83 -6.94 6.18
CA TYR A 130 -9.80 -7.58 5.31
C TYR A 130 -10.30 -8.90 5.89
N ALA A 131 -11.57 -9.23 5.64
CA ALA A 131 -12.13 -10.52 6.02
C ALA A 131 -11.53 -11.70 5.24
N ASP A 132 -10.91 -11.42 4.08
CA ASP A 132 -10.16 -12.39 3.31
C ASP A 132 -8.70 -12.48 3.82
N PRO A 133 -8.31 -13.62 4.41
CA PRO A 133 -6.96 -13.79 4.96
C PRO A 133 -5.86 -13.80 3.89
N LEU A 134 -6.20 -13.99 2.60
CA LEU A 134 -5.23 -14.01 1.50
C LEU A 134 -4.95 -12.62 0.91
N SER A 135 -5.77 -11.62 1.27
CA SER A 135 -5.72 -10.26 0.73
C SER A 135 -5.52 -9.21 1.82
N SER A 136 -4.98 -9.61 2.98
CA SER A 136 -4.78 -8.70 4.10
C SER A 136 -3.67 -7.68 3.82
N VAL A 137 -2.58 -8.14 3.19
CA VAL A 137 -1.42 -7.33 2.78
C VAL A 137 -1.29 -7.35 1.27
#